data_AF-A0A7X8YTP2-F1
#
_entry.id   AF-A0A7X8YTP2-F1
#
_cell.length_a   1.000
_cell.length_b   1.000
_cell.length_c   1.000
_cell.angle_alpha   90.00
_cell.angle_beta   90.00
_cell.angle_gamma   90.00
#
_symmetry.space_group_name_H-M   'P 1'
#
loop_
_entity.id
_entity.type
_entity.pdbx_description
1 polymer ?
#
loop_
_entity_poly.entity_id
_entity_poly.type
_entity_poly.pdbx_seq_one_letter_code
_entity_poly.pdbx_strand_id
1 'polypeptide(L)'
;MKRPCSLFDRYRDGMLDPLEARRFESHLDSCPSCRERRLLLDNLAHLVREEEIGTARLASRAIAGRAFDRGRSWDVLLLSWLRPAPVWSGLAALALLLLLFGGGSPGPAPEPAGLDALLATAGTERPVEEFGDEEMESWLTGGDLR
;
A
#
# COMPACT_ATOMS: atom_id res chain seq x y z
N MET A 1 38.66 1.97 -16.50
CA MET A 1 37.80 0.95 -17.14
C MET A 1 36.80 0.48 -16.10
N LYS A 2 35.53 0.89 -16.19
CA LYS A 2 34.48 0.41 -15.28
C LYS A 2 34.35 -1.10 -15.52
N ARG A 3 34.71 -1.89 -14.50
CA ARG A 3 34.95 -3.34 -14.62
C ARG A 3 33.63 -4.03 -15.04
N PRO A 4 33.67 -5.04 -15.92
CA PRO A 4 32.46 -5.76 -16.38
C PRO A 4 31.54 -6.18 -15.23
N CYS A 5 32.08 -6.44 -14.04
CA CYS A 5 31.33 -6.71 -12.80
C CYS A 5 30.27 -5.65 -12.43
N SER A 6 30.43 -4.37 -12.85
CA SER A 6 29.43 -3.32 -12.58
C SER A 6 28.11 -3.52 -13.34
N LEU A 7 28.09 -4.40 -14.34
CA LEU A 7 26.87 -4.75 -15.07
C LEU A 7 26.04 -5.82 -14.34
N PHE A 8 26.52 -6.37 -13.24
CA PHE A 8 25.87 -7.48 -12.53
C PHE A 8 24.44 -7.17 -12.10
N ASP A 9 24.20 -6.00 -11.51
CA ASP A 9 22.86 -5.65 -11.00
C ASP A 9 21.87 -5.48 -12.17
N ARG A 10 22.30 -4.82 -13.27
CA ARG A 10 21.49 -4.71 -14.50
C ARG A 10 21.26 -6.06 -15.17
N TYR A 11 22.24 -6.95 -15.18
CA TYR A 11 22.09 -8.31 -15.70
C TYR A 11 21.04 -9.09 -14.89
N ARG A 12 21.14 -9.04 -13.55
CA ARG A 12 20.18 -9.67 -12.64
C ARG A 12 18.76 -9.17 -12.86
N ASP A 13 18.61 -7.87 -13.06
CA ASP A 13 17.30 -7.23 -13.23
C ASP A 13 16.74 -7.40 -14.66
N GLY A 14 17.46 -8.08 -15.57
CA GLY A 14 17.04 -8.27 -16.96
C GLY A 14 17.11 -6.99 -17.81
N MET A 15 17.88 -6.00 -17.37
CA MET A 15 17.99 -4.65 -17.94
C MET A 15 19.16 -4.49 -18.91
N LEU A 16 19.81 -5.58 -19.31
CA LEU A 16 20.85 -5.59 -20.35
C LEU A 16 20.25 -5.93 -21.70
N ASP A 17 20.79 -5.31 -22.75
CA ASP A 17 20.51 -5.73 -24.12
C ASP A 17 20.97 -7.20 -24.32
N PRO A 18 20.30 -8.01 -25.15
CA PRO A 18 20.66 -9.42 -25.36
C PRO A 18 22.13 -9.65 -25.73
N LEU A 19 22.75 -8.73 -26.49
CA LEU A 19 24.16 -8.83 -26.86
C LEU A 19 25.08 -8.55 -25.66
N GLU A 20 24.72 -7.59 -24.82
CA GLU A 20 25.44 -7.27 -23.58
C GLU A 20 25.29 -8.38 -22.54
N ALA A 21 24.10 -8.97 -22.43
CA ALA A 21 23.83 -10.10 -21.56
C ALA A 21 24.73 -11.29 -21.90
N ARG A 22 24.85 -11.67 -23.18
CA ARG A 22 25.76 -12.75 -23.62
C ARG A 22 27.23 -12.45 -23.33
N ARG A 23 27.65 -11.19 -23.49
CA ARG A 23 29.02 -10.78 -23.11
C ARG A 23 29.21 -10.90 -21.60
N PHE A 24 28.22 -10.53 -20.80
CA PHE A 24 28.28 -10.67 -19.35
C PHE A 24 28.25 -12.14 -18.90
N GLU A 25 27.51 -13.02 -19.59
CA GLU A 25 27.55 -14.47 -19.34
C GLU A 25 28.97 -15.03 -19.52
N SER A 26 29.67 -14.63 -20.60
CA SER A 26 31.08 -15.02 -20.78
C SER A 26 32.00 -14.47 -19.67
N HIS A 27 31.65 -13.34 -19.07
CA HIS A 27 32.36 -12.81 -17.91
C HIS A 27 32.11 -13.65 -16.65
N LEU A 28 30.89 -14.18 -16.45
CA LEU A 28 30.61 -15.10 -15.33
C LEU A 28 31.46 -16.37 -15.40
N ASP A 29 31.77 -16.83 -16.60
CA ASP A 29 32.64 -18.00 -16.81
C ASP A 29 34.10 -17.77 -16.39
N SER A 30 34.57 -16.52 -16.41
CA SER A 30 35.94 -16.15 -16.05
C SER A 30 36.07 -15.46 -14.68
N CYS A 31 34.97 -15.01 -14.09
CA CYS A 31 34.96 -14.25 -12.84
C CYS A 31 34.32 -15.02 -11.67
N PRO A 32 35.11 -15.56 -10.72
CA PRO A 32 34.57 -16.34 -9.60
C PRO A 32 33.69 -15.50 -8.66
N SER A 33 34.04 -14.24 -8.41
CA SER A 33 33.27 -13.37 -7.51
C SER A 33 31.86 -13.07 -8.03
N CYS A 34 31.71 -12.84 -9.34
CA CYS A 34 30.40 -12.62 -9.94
C CYS A 34 29.57 -13.92 -9.95
N ARG A 35 30.21 -15.08 -10.11
CA ARG A 35 29.55 -16.38 -10.03
C ARG A 35 29.05 -16.69 -8.63
N GLU A 36 29.88 -16.48 -7.61
CA GLU A 36 29.49 -16.64 -6.20
C GLU A 36 28.36 -15.71 -5.83
N ARG A 37 28.42 -14.44 -6.23
CA ARG A 37 27.35 -13.47 -5.98
C ARG A 37 26.03 -13.90 -6.60
N ARG A 38 26.05 -14.47 -7.81
CA ARG A 38 24.87 -15.04 -8.46
C ARG A 38 24.31 -16.23 -7.68
N LEU A 39 25.16 -17.20 -7.32
CA LEU A 39 24.74 -18.38 -6.56
C LEU A 39 24.11 -18.02 -5.21
N LEU A 40 24.68 -17.06 -4.48
CA LEU A 40 24.13 -16.58 -3.21
C LEU A 40 22.72 -15.99 -3.37
N LEU A 41 22.52 -15.18 -4.42
CA LEU A 41 21.21 -14.57 -4.68
C LEU A 41 20.20 -15.59 -5.19
N ASP A 42 20.61 -16.55 -6.02
CA ASP A 42 19.75 -17.63 -6.49
C ASP A 42 19.28 -18.50 -5.32
N ASN A 43 20.19 -18.81 -4.38
CA ASN A 43 19.86 -19.52 -3.15
C ASN A 43 18.90 -18.72 -2.26
N LEU A 44 19.14 -17.42 -2.07
CA LEU A 44 18.25 -16.56 -1.31
C LEU A 44 16.85 -16.52 -1.93
N ALA A 45 16.76 -16.34 -3.24
CA ALA A 45 15.48 -16.34 -3.95
C ALA A 45 14.77 -17.70 -3.84
N HIS A 46 15.51 -18.80 -3.80
CA HIS A 46 14.93 -20.12 -3.56
C HIS A 46 14.34 -20.24 -2.15
N LEU A 47 15.09 -19.86 -1.11
CA LEU A 47 14.63 -19.90 0.28
C LEU A 47 13.37 -19.05 0.52
N VAL A 48 13.35 -17.83 -0.02
CA VAL A 48 12.18 -16.93 0.11
C VAL A 48 10.94 -17.56 -0.52
N ARG A 49 11.07 -18.16 -1.71
CA ARG A 49 9.94 -18.85 -2.36
C ARG A 49 9.48 -20.06 -1.58
N GLU A 50 10.40 -20.85 -1.02
CA GLU A 50 10.04 -22.01 -0.19
C GLU A 50 9.30 -21.60 1.09
N GLU A 51 9.74 -20.52 1.73
CA GLU A 51 9.08 -19.98 2.93
C GLU A 51 7.69 -19.40 2.61
N GLU A 52 7.55 -18.67 1.50
CA GLU A 52 6.26 -18.14 1.05
C GLU A 52 5.27 -19.26 0.71
N ILE A 53 5.72 -20.31 0.03
CA ILE A 53 4.92 -21.51 -0.25
C ILE A 53 4.57 -22.24 1.06
N GLY A 54 5.52 -22.36 1.99
CA GLY A 54 5.34 -23.00 3.29
C GLY A 54 4.28 -22.29 4.15
N THR A 55 4.40 -20.97 4.28
CA THR A 55 3.46 -20.13 5.05
C THR A 55 2.07 -20.12 4.41
N ALA A 56 1.96 -19.98 3.09
CA ALA A 56 0.69 -20.06 2.37
C ALA A 56 0.01 -21.42 2.56
N ARG A 57 0.78 -22.52 2.53
CA ARG A 57 0.26 -23.88 2.73
C ARG A 57 -0.21 -24.12 4.18
N LEU A 58 0.53 -23.60 5.15
CA LEU A 58 0.14 -23.67 6.58
C LEU A 58 -1.12 -22.86 6.86
N ALA A 59 -1.22 -21.63 6.32
CA ALA A 59 -2.42 -20.80 6.42
C ALA A 59 -3.64 -21.48 5.77
N SER A 60 -3.46 -22.04 4.56
CA SER A 60 -4.51 -22.78 3.84
C SER A 60 -5.00 -23.99 4.64
N ARG A 61 -4.08 -24.75 5.24
CA ARG A 61 -4.41 -25.92 6.06
C ARG A 61 -5.13 -25.53 7.36
N ALA A 62 -4.73 -24.44 8.00
CA ALA A 62 -5.40 -23.93 9.19
C ALA A 62 -6.82 -23.42 8.89
N ILE A 63 -7.02 -22.74 7.75
CA ILE A 63 -8.34 -22.27 7.30
C ILE A 63 -9.24 -23.46 6.97
N ALA A 64 -8.73 -24.43 6.20
CA ALA A 64 -9.47 -25.66 5.89
C ALA A 64 -9.82 -26.44 7.17
N GLY A 65 -8.87 -26.60 8.10
CA GLY A 65 -9.11 -27.24 9.39
C GLY A 65 -10.25 -26.59 10.17
N ARG A 66 -10.25 -25.25 10.29
CA ARG A 66 -11.34 -24.51 10.97
C ARG A 66 -12.69 -24.60 10.24
N ALA A 67 -12.69 -24.65 8.91
CA ALA A 67 -13.92 -24.77 8.13
C ALA A 67 -14.57 -26.16 8.27
N PHE A 68 -13.76 -27.20 8.48
CA PHE A 68 -14.21 -28.59 8.60
C PHE A 68 -14.25 -29.12 10.03
N ASP A 69 -13.86 -28.33 11.04
CA ASP A 69 -14.07 -28.63 12.47
C ASP A 69 -15.56 -28.51 12.83
N ARG A 70 -16.31 -29.49 12.31
CA ARG A 70 -17.76 -29.57 12.27
C ARG A 70 -18.29 -30.08 13.61
N GLY A 71 -18.09 -29.28 14.65
CA GLY A 71 -18.60 -29.54 16.01
C GLY A 71 -19.62 -28.50 16.52
N ARG A 72 -19.61 -27.25 16.04
CA ARG A 72 -20.48 -26.16 16.54
C ARG A 72 -20.74 -25.02 15.52
N SER A 73 -20.57 -25.26 14.22
CA SER A 73 -20.30 -24.18 13.25
C SER A 73 -21.51 -23.57 12.52
N TRP A 74 -22.75 -24.05 12.71
CA TRP A 74 -23.92 -23.36 12.13
C TRP A 74 -24.23 -22.03 12.82
N ASP A 75 -23.95 -21.93 14.12
CA ASP A 75 -24.12 -20.67 14.85
C ASP A 75 -23.12 -19.60 14.38
N VAL A 76 -21.93 -20.00 13.93
CA VAL A 76 -20.89 -19.07 13.44
C VAL A 76 -21.29 -18.44 12.10
N LEU A 77 -22.01 -19.17 11.24
CA LEU A 77 -22.56 -18.62 10.00
C LEU A 77 -23.68 -17.61 10.27
N LEU A 78 -24.54 -17.89 11.26
CA LEU A 78 -25.56 -16.95 11.72
C LEU A 78 -24.95 -15.70 12.37
N LEU A 79 -23.92 -15.86 13.21
CA LEU A 79 -23.19 -14.73 13.79
C LEU A 79 -22.39 -13.92 12.75
N SER A 80 -21.95 -14.54 11.66
CA SER A 80 -21.29 -13.83 10.55
C SER A 80 -22.28 -13.00 9.73
N TRP A 81 -23.54 -13.41 9.65
CA TRP A 81 -24.60 -12.63 9.00
C TRP A 81 -25.14 -11.52 9.92
N LEU A 82 -25.12 -11.73 11.24
CA LEU A 82 -25.53 -10.75 12.25
C LEU A 82 -24.44 -9.72 12.60
N ARG A 83 -23.46 -9.50 11.72
CA ARG A 83 -22.29 -8.66 11.97
C ARG A 83 -22.21 -7.40 11.12
N PRO A 84 -23.12 -6.43 11.35
CA PRO A 84 -22.72 -5.03 11.42
C PRO A 84 -22.85 -4.56 12.88
N ALA A 85 -22.25 -5.28 13.83
CA ALA A 85 -22.50 -5.10 15.26
C ALA A 85 -21.39 -4.45 16.12
N PRO A 86 -20.33 -3.77 15.59
CA PRO A 86 -19.55 -2.85 16.42
C PRO A 86 -19.64 -1.38 15.98
N VAL A 87 -20.39 -1.04 14.93
CA VAL A 87 -20.55 0.37 14.52
C VAL A 87 -21.56 1.09 15.44
N TRP A 88 -22.58 0.36 15.90
CA TRP A 88 -23.64 0.90 16.75
C TRP A 88 -23.18 1.14 18.18
N SER A 89 -22.28 0.31 18.72
CA SER A 89 -21.70 0.56 20.06
C SER A 89 -20.80 1.79 20.06
N GLY A 90 -20.05 2.02 18.98
CA GLY A 90 -19.30 3.27 18.77
C GLY A 90 -20.20 4.49 18.65
N LEU A 91 -21.29 4.41 17.87
CA LEU A 91 -22.28 5.48 17.74
C LEU A 91 -23.02 5.75 19.06
N ALA A 92 -23.40 4.71 19.81
CA ALA A 92 -24.06 4.86 21.10
C ALA A 92 -23.12 5.51 22.14
N ALA A 93 -21.86 5.09 22.17
CA ALA A 93 -20.85 5.70 23.04
C ALA A 93 -20.57 7.17 22.65
N LEU A 94 -20.47 7.46 21.36
CA LEU A 94 -20.30 8.83 20.84
C LEU A 94 -21.54 9.71 21.16
N ALA A 95 -22.75 9.19 20.97
CA ALA A 95 -23.98 9.90 21.29
C ALA A 95 -24.11 10.19 22.79
N LEU A 96 -23.74 9.22 23.64
CA LEU A 96 -23.69 9.43 25.09
C LEU A 96 -22.66 10.50 25.47
N LEU A 97 -21.50 10.49 24.83
CA LEU A 97 -20.44 11.48 25.05
C LEU A 97 -20.85 12.87 24.57
N LEU A 98 -21.52 12.98 23.42
CA LEU A 98 -22.10 14.23 22.93
C LEU A 98 -23.23 14.76 23.82
N LEU A 99 -24.03 13.89 24.44
CA LEU A 99 -25.06 14.31 25.41
C LEU A 99 -24.44 14.80 26.73
N LEU A 100 -23.39 14.13 27.21
CA LEU A 100 -22.69 14.51 28.43
C LEU A 100 -21.87 15.80 28.29
N PHE A 101 -21.25 16.02 27.13
CA PHE A 101 -20.39 17.18 26.85
C PHE A 101 -21.06 18.30 26.05
N GLY A 102 -22.21 18.05 25.41
CA GLY A 102 -22.96 19.01 24.59
C GLY A 102 -24.13 19.70 25.31
N GLY A 103 -24.40 19.35 26.57
CA GLY A 103 -25.45 19.95 27.40
C GLY A 103 -25.16 21.37 27.90
N GLY A 104 -24.53 22.21 27.09
CA GLY A 104 -24.12 23.56 27.45
C GLY A 104 -24.34 24.57 26.33
N SER A 105 -25.58 25.08 26.25
CA SER A 105 -26.02 26.39 25.71
C SER A 105 -27.12 26.26 24.65
N PRO A 106 -28.38 26.63 24.96
CA PRO A 106 -29.38 26.90 23.93
C PRO A 106 -29.01 28.22 23.24
N GLY A 107 -28.25 28.14 22.14
CA GLY A 107 -28.11 29.25 21.22
C GLY A 107 -29.46 29.56 20.54
N PRO A 108 -29.80 30.84 20.30
CA PRO A 108 -31.06 31.20 19.67
C PRO A 108 -31.16 30.57 18.28
N ALA A 109 -32.34 30.02 17.99
CA ALA A 109 -32.65 29.34 16.74
C ALA A 109 -32.25 30.19 15.51
N PRO A 110 -31.46 29.66 14.56
CA PRO A 110 -31.32 30.31 13.27
C PRO A 110 -32.63 30.14 12.49
N GLU A 111 -33.21 31.25 12.08
CA GLU A 111 -34.32 31.33 11.13
C GLU A 111 -33.99 30.49 9.88
N PRO A 112 -34.99 29.87 9.22
CA PRO A 112 -34.75 29.11 8.00
C PRO A 112 -34.37 30.07 6.87
N ALA A 113 -33.08 30.34 6.72
CA ALA A 113 -32.53 30.96 5.53
C ALA A 113 -32.86 30.03 4.35
N GLY A 114 -33.76 30.52 3.49
CA GLY A 114 -34.21 29.84 2.30
C GLY A 114 -33.05 29.47 1.37
N LEU A 115 -33.37 28.56 0.45
CA LEU A 115 -32.47 27.98 -0.57
C LEU A 115 -31.66 29.02 -1.37
N ASP A 116 -32.02 30.30 -1.30
CA ASP A 116 -31.31 31.43 -1.90
C ASP A 116 -29.86 31.60 -1.39
N ALA A 117 -29.59 31.25 -0.12
CA ALA A 117 -28.23 31.36 0.45
C ALA A 117 -27.27 30.27 -0.07
N LEU A 118 -27.79 29.10 -0.46
CA LEU A 118 -27.00 28.01 -1.02
C LEU A 118 -26.68 28.21 -2.51
N LEU A 119 -27.51 28.95 -3.24
CA LEU A 119 -27.25 29.31 -4.64
C LEU A 119 -26.20 30.43 -4.76
N ALA A 120 -26.06 31.30 -3.76
CA ALA A 120 -25.03 32.35 -3.76
C ALA A 120 -23.60 31.80 -3.55
N THR A 121 -23.44 30.64 -2.91
CA THR A 121 -22.12 30.02 -2.67
C THR A 121 -21.69 29.02 -3.75
N ALA A 122 -22.61 28.60 -4.62
CA ALA A 122 -22.33 27.69 -5.73
C ALA A 122 -21.67 28.38 -6.95
N GLY A 123 -21.52 29.72 -6.91
CA GLY A 123 -21.01 30.53 -8.02
C GLY A 123 -19.58 31.06 -7.87
N THR A 124 -18.68 30.36 -7.17
CA THR A 124 -17.25 30.69 -7.22
C THR A 124 -16.47 29.55 -7.86
N GLU A 125 -16.41 29.59 -9.19
CA GLU A 125 -15.39 28.89 -9.96
C GLU A 125 -14.02 29.37 -9.44
N ARG A 126 -13.30 28.51 -8.73
CA ARG A 126 -11.89 28.78 -8.43
C ARG A 126 -11.13 28.77 -9.75
N PRO A 127 -10.40 29.84 -10.12
CA PRO A 127 -9.47 29.73 -11.24
C PRO A 127 -8.44 28.67 -10.88
N VAL A 128 -8.27 27.68 -11.76
CA VAL A 128 -7.13 26.77 -11.73
C VAL A 128 -5.90 27.67 -11.89
N GLU A 129 -5.10 27.81 -10.83
CA GLU A 129 -3.78 28.42 -10.94
C GLU A 129 -2.98 27.57 -11.93
N GLU A 130 -2.67 28.19 -13.07
CA GLU A 130 -1.80 27.66 -14.09
C GLU A 130 -0.41 27.48 -13.45
N PHE A 131 -0.06 26.22 -13.20
CA PHE A 131 1.25 25.82 -12.71
C PHE A 131 2.30 26.25 -13.73
N GLY A 132 3.00 27.35 -13.45
CA GLY A 132 3.99 27.93 -14.34
C GLY A 132 5.22 27.03 -14.49
N ASP A 133 5.69 26.89 -15.72
CA ASP A 133 6.81 26.04 -16.14
C ASP A 133 8.10 26.28 -15.32
N GLU A 134 8.26 27.47 -14.74
CA GLU A 134 9.41 27.87 -13.92
C GLU A 134 9.45 27.18 -12.54
N GLU A 135 8.29 26.87 -11.95
CA GLU A 135 8.24 26.17 -10.65
C GLU A 135 8.61 24.69 -10.82
N MET A 136 8.32 24.11 -11.98
CA MET A 136 8.71 22.75 -12.34
C MET A 136 10.25 22.61 -12.53
N GLU A 137 10.92 23.62 -13.09
CA GLU A 137 12.39 23.59 -13.23
C GLU A 137 13.14 23.78 -11.90
N SER A 138 12.56 24.53 -10.96
CA SER A 138 13.10 24.69 -9.60
C SER A 138 13.17 23.37 -8.84
N TRP A 139 12.16 22.51 -9.00
CA TRP A 139 12.16 21.18 -8.39
C TRP A 139 13.15 20.21 -9.05
N LEU A 140 13.42 20.38 -10.34
CA LEU A 140 14.37 19.54 -11.08
C LEU A 140 15.84 19.90 -10.79
N THR A 141 16.12 21.14 -10.38
CA THR A 141 17.49 21.64 -10.15
C THR A 141 17.86 21.83 -8.67
N GLY A 142 16.91 21.79 -7.75
CA GLY A 142 17.12 22.05 -6.30
C GLY A 142 17.55 20.87 -5.44
N GLY A 143 18.01 19.77 -6.04
CA GLY A 143 18.48 18.57 -5.34
C GLY A 143 20.00 18.52 -5.15
N ASP A 144 20.63 19.64 -4.76
CA ASP A 144 22.08 19.67 -4.49
C ASP A 144 22.37 19.71 -2.98
N LEU A 145 23.13 18.70 -2.57
CA LEU A 145 23.50 18.35 -1.21
C LEU A 145 24.29 19.47 -0.50
N ARG A 146 23.86 19.83 0.71
CA ARG A 146 24.76 20.23 1.78
C ARG A 146 24.37 19.54 3.08
#